data_AF-A0A3C0IS39-F1
#
_entry.id   AF-A0A3C0IS39-F1
#
_cell.length_a   1.000
_cell.length_b   1.000
_cell.length_c   1.000
_cell.angle_alpha   90.00
_cell.angle_beta   90.00
_cell.angle_gamma   90.00
#
_symmetry.space_group_name_H-M   'P 1'
#
loop_
_entity.id
_entity.type
_entity.pdbx_description
1 polymer ?
#
loop_
_entity_poly.entity_id
_entity_poly.type
_entity_poly.pdbx_seq_one_letter_code
_entity_poly.pdbx_strand_id
1 'polypeptide(L)'
;AAQVIAHKNPFDLPKRLWEFLLTEAGIQGHLRYADITASMQQKLIQKLVQYELPVYGKTTYKDEFVTAGGVELQSIDANTMECKQHPKLYFTGEILNVDGITGGYNFQHAWASGWLAAKHIAATL
;
A
#
# COMPACT_ATOMS: atom_id res chain seq x y z
N ALA A 1 3.50 -8.09 -43.03
CA ALA A 1 2.35 -8.89 -42.60
C ALA A 1 1.59 -8.13 -41.53
N ALA A 2 0.26 -8.11 -41.59
CA ALA A 2 -0.56 -7.46 -40.58
C ALA A 2 -0.37 -8.15 -39.22
N GLN A 3 0.01 -7.38 -38.20
CA GLN A 3 0.42 -7.92 -36.89
C GLN A 3 -0.80 -8.23 -36.03
N VAL A 4 -0.84 -9.44 -35.49
CA VAL A 4 -1.86 -9.90 -34.54
C VAL A 4 -1.64 -9.22 -33.20
N ILE A 5 -2.71 -8.68 -32.61
CA ILE A 5 -2.64 -7.81 -31.43
C ILE A 5 -2.13 -8.55 -30.19
N ALA A 6 -2.50 -9.82 -29.97
CA ALA A 6 -2.02 -10.57 -28.81
C ALA A 6 -0.51 -10.86 -28.84
N HIS A 7 0.10 -10.94 -30.03
CA HIS A 7 1.51 -11.33 -30.18
C HIS A 7 2.48 -10.16 -30.12
N LYS A 8 1.98 -8.93 -30.26
CA LYS A 8 2.80 -7.74 -30.24
C LYS A 8 2.20 -6.74 -29.28
N ASN A 9 2.74 -6.70 -28.07
CA ASN A 9 2.43 -5.68 -27.10
C ASN A 9 3.41 -4.49 -27.26
N PRO A 10 2.96 -3.25 -27.51
CA PRO A 10 3.83 -2.09 -27.66
C PRO A 10 4.26 -1.45 -26.34
N PHE A 11 3.80 -1.97 -25.19
CA PHE A 11 3.99 -1.37 -23.86
C PHE A 11 4.88 -2.18 -22.92
N ASP A 12 5.55 -3.22 -23.44
CA ASP A 12 6.41 -4.13 -22.65
C ASP A 12 5.74 -4.77 -21.42
N LEU A 13 4.40 -4.83 -21.40
CA LEU A 13 3.66 -5.54 -20.35
C LEU A 13 3.85 -7.05 -20.47
N PRO A 14 3.83 -7.78 -19.35
CA PRO A 14 3.82 -9.24 -19.35
C PRO A 14 2.73 -9.80 -20.26
N LYS A 15 3.06 -10.81 -21.08
CA LYS A 15 2.15 -11.38 -22.08
C LYS A 15 0.77 -11.75 -21.52
N ARG A 16 0.75 -12.39 -20.34
CA ARG A 16 -0.50 -12.78 -19.65
C ARG A 16 -1.37 -11.58 -19.25
N LEU A 17 -0.75 -10.48 -18.83
CA LEU A 17 -1.46 -9.24 -18.49
C LEU A 17 -2.03 -8.59 -19.76
N TRP A 18 -1.26 -8.58 -20.84
CA TRP A 18 -1.73 -8.05 -22.13
C TRP A 18 -2.96 -8.81 -22.66
N GLU A 19 -2.90 -10.13 -22.69
CA GLU A 19 -4.03 -10.98 -23.14
C GLU A 19 -5.27 -10.80 -22.25
N PHE A 20 -5.08 -10.63 -20.94
CA PHE A 20 -6.14 -10.32 -20.01
C PHE A 20 -6.80 -8.97 -20.32
N LEU A 21 -6.02 -7.90 -20.50
CA LEU A 21 -6.54 -6.56 -20.79
C LEU A 21 -7.26 -6.48 -22.14
N LEU A 22 -6.79 -7.23 -23.15
CA LEU A 22 -7.51 -7.37 -24.43
C LEU A 22 -8.88 -8.01 -24.23
N THR A 23 -8.94 -9.08 -23.43
CA THR A 23 -10.18 -9.79 -23.11
C THR A 23 -11.16 -8.86 -22.37
N GLU A 24 -10.66 -8.12 -21.38
CA GLU A 24 -11.42 -7.12 -20.62
C GLU A 24 -11.93 -5.95 -21.47
N ALA A 25 -11.22 -5.60 -22.55
CA ALA A 25 -11.64 -4.61 -23.53
C ALA A 25 -12.63 -5.18 -24.58
N GLY A 26 -12.92 -6.48 -24.56
CA GLY A 26 -13.74 -7.17 -25.55
C GLY A 26 -13.04 -7.38 -26.90
N ILE A 27 -11.71 -7.38 -26.92
CA ILE A 27 -10.88 -7.56 -28.11
C ILE A 27 -10.40 -9.01 -28.18
N GLN A 28 -10.73 -9.69 -29.28
CA GLN A 28 -10.24 -11.04 -29.52
C GLN A 28 -8.75 -10.99 -29.89
N GLY A 29 -7.93 -11.79 -29.21
CA GLY A 29 -6.47 -11.75 -29.35
C GLY A 29 -5.94 -12.04 -30.76
N HIS A 30 -6.71 -12.74 -31.61
CA HIS A 30 -6.33 -13.06 -32.98
C HIS A 30 -6.57 -11.92 -33.98
N LEU A 31 -7.23 -10.83 -33.58
CA LEU A 31 -7.44 -9.67 -34.43
C LEU A 31 -6.11 -9.03 -34.81
N ARG A 32 -6.06 -8.44 -36.01
CA ARG A 32 -4.91 -7.66 -36.45
C ARG A 32 -5.08 -6.24 -35.94
N TYR A 33 -3.97 -5.55 -35.71
CA TYR A 33 -4.01 -4.13 -35.31
C TYR A 33 -4.84 -3.26 -36.24
N ALA A 34 -4.82 -3.54 -37.55
CA ALA A 34 -5.59 -2.81 -38.55
C ALA A 34 -7.12 -3.02 -38.45
N ASP A 35 -7.57 -4.07 -37.77
CA ASP A 35 -8.99 -4.40 -37.62
C ASP A 35 -9.59 -3.84 -36.31
N ILE A 36 -8.79 -3.15 -35.49
CA ILE A 36 -9.24 -2.54 -34.24
C ILE A 36 -9.97 -1.23 -34.55
N THR A 37 -11.23 -1.15 -34.15
CA THR A 37 -12.03 0.08 -34.29
C THR A 37 -11.65 1.12 -33.23
N ALA A 38 -11.97 2.40 -33.49
CA ALA A 38 -11.79 3.46 -32.50
C ALA A 38 -12.51 3.18 -31.17
N SER A 39 -13.69 2.55 -31.20
CA SER A 39 -14.44 2.15 -30.00
C SER A 39 -13.70 1.08 -29.20
N MET A 40 -13.16 0.06 -29.87
CA MET A 40 -12.34 -0.98 -29.23
C MET A 40 -11.06 -0.38 -28.63
N GLN A 41 -10.40 0.52 -29.38
CA GLN A 41 -9.22 1.22 -28.91
C GLN A 41 -9.53 2.05 -27.65
N GLN A 42 -10.64 2.78 -27.62
CA GLN A 42 -11.04 3.56 -26.46
C GLN A 42 -11.28 2.69 -25.23
N LYS A 43 -11.93 1.54 -25.39
CA LYS A 43 -12.12 0.55 -24.29
C LYS A 43 -10.79 0.01 -23.79
N LEU A 44 -9.88 -0.34 -24.70
CA LEU A 44 -8.54 -0.83 -24.33
C LEU A 44 -7.73 0.24 -23.60
N ILE A 45 -7.78 1.50 -24.05
CA ILE A 45 -7.16 2.63 -23.36
C ILE A 45 -7.69 2.74 -21.93
N GLN A 46 -9.02 2.72 -21.74
CA GLN A 46 -9.63 2.75 -20.41
C GLN A 46 -9.12 1.60 -19.53
N LYS A 47 -9.08 0.36 -20.06
CA LYS A 47 -8.55 -0.79 -19.31
C LYS A 47 -7.05 -0.69 -19.02
N LEU A 48 -6.26 0.04 -19.80
CA LEU A 48 -4.82 0.22 -19.56
C LEU A 48 -4.52 1.26 -18.48
N VAL A 49 -5.27 2.37 -18.44
CA VAL A 49 -4.92 3.52 -17.60
C VAL A 49 -5.89 3.78 -16.45
N GLN A 50 -7.10 3.19 -16.50
CA GLN A 50 -8.17 3.38 -15.53
C GLN A 50 -8.93 2.07 -15.32
N TYR A 51 -8.19 1.01 -14.95
CA TYR A 51 -8.78 -0.29 -14.67
C TYR A 51 -9.44 -0.31 -13.29
N GLU A 52 -10.78 -0.30 -13.26
CA GLU A 52 -11.53 -0.37 -12.02
C GLU A 52 -11.60 -1.81 -11.48
N LEU A 53 -11.20 -1.99 -10.22
CA LEU A 53 -11.27 -3.27 -9.50
C LEU A 53 -12.27 -3.14 -8.35
N PRO A 54 -13.34 -3.96 -8.31
CA PRO A 54 -14.21 -3.99 -7.15
C PRO A 54 -13.48 -4.59 -5.96
N VAL A 55 -13.44 -3.86 -4.84
CA VAL A 55 -12.79 -4.29 -3.60
C VAL A 55 -13.88 -4.71 -2.61
N TYR A 56 -13.93 -6.02 -2.29
CA TYR A 56 -14.97 -6.60 -1.43
C TYR A 56 -14.55 -6.75 0.05
N GLY A 57 -13.29 -6.45 0.38
CA GLY A 57 -12.78 -6.56 1.73
C GLY A 57 -11.28 -6.84 1.75
N LYS A 58 -10.74 -7.03 2.96
CA LYS A 58 -9.35 -7.43 3.18
C LYS A 58 -9.23 -8.96 3.26
N THR A 59 -8.09 -9.48 2.83
CA THR A 59 -7.78 -10.92 2.94
C THR A 59 -7.59 -11.32 4.41
N THR A 60 -7.92 -12.57 4.76
CA THR A 60 -7.72 -13.16 6.09
C THR A 60 -6.33 -13.76 6.30
N TYR A 61 -5.46 -13.77 5.28
CA TYR A 61 -4.07 -14.23 5.41
C TYR A 61 -3.23 -13.11 6.04
N LYS A 62 -3.01 -13.28 7.34
CA LYS A 62 -2.43 -12.35 8.32
C LYS A 62 -0.91 -12.17 8.20
N ASP A 63 -0.45 -11.53 7.13
CA ASP A 63 0.87 -10.88 7.14
C ASP A 63 0.68 -9.36 7.23
N GLU A 64 -0.16 -8.90 8.17
CA GLU A 64 -0.26 -7.47 8.49
C GLU A 64 1.08 -7.04 9.11
N PHE A 65 1.79 -6.14 8.44
CA PHE A 65 3.16 -5.74 8.82
C PHE A 65 3.20 -4.77 10.01
N VAL A 66 2.10 -4.04 10.24
CA VAL A 66 1.95 -2.98 11.24
C VAL A 66 0.48 -2.92 11.66
N THR A 67 0.24 -2.61 12.93
CA THR A 67 -1.09 -2.34 13.46
C THR A 67 -1.39 -0.84 13.41
N ALA A 68 -2.50 -0.45 12.75
CA ALA A 68 -3.04 0.90 12.86
C ALA A 68 -3.95 1.00 14.10
N GLY A 69 -3.79 2.06 14.90
CA GLY A 69 -4.42 2.17 16.22
C GLY A 69 -3.45 1.86 17.36
N GLY A 70 -3.91 1.98 18.59
CA GLY A 70 -3.10 1.73 19.78
C GLY A 70 -3.51 2.62 20.95
N VAL A 71 -2.58 2.86 21.86
CA VAL A 71 -2.76 3.80 22.98
C VAL A 71 -2.91 5.22 22.45
N GLU A 72 -3.95 5.93 22.92
CA GLU A 72 -4.27 7.30 22.49
C GLU A 72 -3.15 8.29 22.83
N LEU A 73 -2.67 9.02 21.82
CA LEU A 73 -1.51 9.92 21.96
C LEU A 73 -1.78 11.08 22.92
N GLN A 74 -3.04 11.49 23.10
CA GLN A 74 -3.37 12.56 24.04
C GLN A 74 -3.09 12.14 25.50
N SER A 75 -3.06 10.84 25.80
CA SER A 75 -2.74 10.31 27.12
C SER A 75 -1.23 10.28 27.43
N ILE A 76 -0.39 10.54 26.43
CA ILE A 76 1.08 10.44 26.52
C ILE A 76 1.72 11.83 26.41
N ASP A 77 2.75 12.09 27.20
CA ASP A 77 3.62 13.26 27.01
C ASP A 77 4.59 12.99 25.86
N ALA A 78 4.51 13.80 24.80
CA ALA A 78 5.29 13.60 23.58
C ALA A 78 6.81 13.82 23.75
N ASN A 79 7.26 14.46 24.83
CA ASN A 79 8.68 14.70 25.09
C ASN A 79 9.33 13.60 25.93
N THR A 80 8.52 12.87 26.72
CA THR A 80 9.03 11.90 27.70
C THR A 80 8.52 10.48 27.46
N MET A 81 7.47 10.32 26.65
CA MET A 81 6.70 9.08 26.46
C MET A 81 6.02 8.55 27.74
N GLU A 82 5.93 9.36 28.79
CA GLU A 82 5.26 9.01 30.05
C GLU A 82 3.74 9.16 29.91
N CYS A 83 3.00 8.27 30.55
CA CYS A 83 1.55 8.37 30.69
C CYS A 83 1.18 9.53 31.60
N LYS A 84 0.39 10.47 31.09
CA LYS A 84 -0.06 11.66 31.85
C LYS A 84 -0.91 11.32 33.07
N GLN A 85 -1.63 10.20 33.03
CA GLN A 85 -2.53 9.77 34.11
C GLN A 85 -1.83 8.89 35.15
N HIS A 86 -0.75 8.20 34.75
CA HIS A 86 -0.06 7.23 35.58
C HIS A 86 1.44 7.55 35.59
N PRO A 87 1.93 8.30 36.60
CA PRO A 87 3.34 8.58 36.74
C PRO A 87 4.18 7.30 36.77
N LYS A 88 5.35 7.36 36.14
CA LYS A 88 6.33 6.28 35.95
C LYS A 88 5.88 5.12 35.04
N LEU A 89 4.73 5.24 34.38
CA LEU A 89 4.31 4.33 33.31
C LEU A 89 4.63 4.94 31.95
N TYR A 90 5.30 4.17 31.07
CA TYR A 90 5.74 4.64 29.75
C TYR A 90 5.23 3.72 28.64
N PHE A 91 4.95 4.30 27.49
CA PHE A 91 4.53 3.57 26.29
C PHE A 91 5.41 4.00 25.12
N THR A 92 5.95 3.04 24.36
CA THR A 92 6.87 3.31 23.24
C THR A 92 6.67 2.30 22.12
N GLY A 93 7.09 2.64 20.90
CA GLY A 93 6.95 1.76 19.74
C GLY A 93 5.50 1.56 19.30
N GLU A 94 5.23 0.41 18.69
CA GLU A 94 3.98 0.11 17.96
C GLU A 94 2.74 -0.03 18.87
N ILE A 95 2.90 -0.07 20.19
CA ILE A 95 1.74 -0.07 21.10
C ILE A 95 1.02 1.29 21.11
N LEU A 96 1.72 2.36 20.74
CA LEU A 96 1.14 3.69 20.59
C LEU A 96 0.32 3.75 19.31
N ASN A 97 -0.69 4.62 19.29
CA ASN A 97 -1.47 4.91 18.07
C ASN A 97 -0.63 5.72 17.06
N VAL A 98 0.42 5.08 16.53
CA VAL A 98 1.36 5.60 15.53
C VAL A 98 1.71 4.47 14.57
N ASP A 99 1.26 4.60 13.33
CA ASP A 99 1.63 3.73 12.22
C ASP A 99 2.22 4.54 11.07
N GLY A 100 3.31 4.04 10.50
CA GLY A 100 3.99 4.63 9.35
C GLY A 100 3.86 3.78 8.09
N ILE A 101 4.04 4.41 6.93
CA ILE A 101 4.19 3.70 5.65
C ILE A 101 5.42 2.79 5.66
N THR A 102 5.51 1.88 4.68
CA THR A 102 6.70 1.05 4.50
C THR A 102 7.95 1.89 4.17
N GLY A 103 9.13 1.38 4.50
CA GLY A 103 10.40 2.10 4.30
C GLY A 103 11.15 2.48 5.58
N GLY A 104 10.86 1.82 6.71
CA GLY A 104 11.63 1.96 7.96
C GLY A 104 11.08 2.96 8.98
N TYR A 105 9.96 3.65 8.68
CA TYR A 105 9.35 4.65 9.56
C TYR A 105 8.91 4.08 10.92
N ASN A 106 8.31 2.89 10.93
CA ASN A 106 7.89 2.23 12.18
C ASN A 106 9.09 1.89 13.08
N PHE A 107 10.21 1.45 12.50
CA PHE A 107 11.45 1.27 13.24
C PHE A 107 11.98 2.59 13.77
N GLN A 108 12.01 3.65 12.95
CA GLN A 108 12.45 4.96 13.38
C GLN A 108 11.64 5.47 14.58
N HIS A 109 10.31 5.30 14.55
CA HIS A 109 9.44 5.64 15.66
C HIS A 109 9.74 4.80 16.92
N ALA A 110 9.91 3.48 16.76
CA ALA A 110 10.27 2.60 17.87
C ALA A 110 11.59 3.02 18.55
N TRP A 111 12.62 3.36 17.77
CA TRP A 111 13.90 3.81 18.30
C TRP A 111 13.81 5.17 18.98
N ALA A 112 13.16 6.15 18.33
CA ALA A 112 13.06 7.51 18.86
C ALA A 112 12.23 7.57 20.15
N SER A 113 11.07 6.92 20.17
CA SER A 113 10.20 6.86 21.37
C SER A 113 10.89 6.10 22.52
N GLY A 114 11.52 4.96 22.22
CA GLY A 114 12.31 4.20 23.20
C GLY A 114 13.44 5.03 23.82
N TRP A 115 14.16 5.80 23.00
CA TRP A 115 15.22 6.69 23.48
C TRP A 115 14.67 7.81 24.38
N LEU A 116 13.54 8.44 24.01
CA LEU A 116 12.94 9.52 24.81
C LEU A 116 12.52 9.03 26.19
N ALA A 117 11.85 7.88 26.25
CA ALA A 117 11.47 7.23 27.51
C ALA A 117 12.70 6.94 28.37
N ALA A 118 13.71 6.29 27.80
CA ALA A 118 14.93 5.92 28.52
C ALA A 118 15.67 7.13 29.08
N LYS A 119 15.78 8.22 28.30
CA LYS A 119 16.41 9.47 28.73
C LYS A 119 15.66 10.11 29.90
N HIS A 120 14.32 10.14 29.85
CA HIS A 120 13.52 10.70 30.93
C HIS A 120 13.63 9.87 32.22
N ILE A 121 13.56 8.54 32.10
CA ILE A 121 13.75 7.62 33.22
C ILE A 121 15.11 7.86 33.88
N ALA A 122 16.19 7.91 33.09
CA ALA A 122 17.54 8.10 33.63
C ALA A 122 17.74 9.45 34.36
N ALA A 123 17.03 10.50 33.95
CA ALA A 123 17.09 11.81 34.59
C ALA A 123 16.24 11.94 35.85
N THR A 124 15.33 10.99 36.10
CA THR A 124 14.36 11.01 37.20
C THR A 124 14.59 9.89 38.24
N LEU A 125 15.63 9.08 38.04
CA LEU A 125 16.24 8.20 39.05
C LEU A 125 17.05 9.00 40.06
#